data_AF-A0A5J5BGK7-F1
#
_entry.id   AF-A0A5J5BGK7-F1
#
_cell.length_a   1.000
_cell.length_b   1.000
_cell.length_c   1.000
_cell.angle_alpha   90.00
_cell.angle_beta   90.00
_cell.angle_gamma   90.00
#
_symmetry.space_group_name_H-M   'P 1'
#
loop_
_entity.id
_entity.type
_entity.pdbx_description
1 polymer ?
#
loop_
_entity_poly.entity_id
_entity_poly.type
_entity_poly.pdbx_seq_one_letter_code
_entity_poly.pdbx_strand_id
1 'polypeptide(L)'
;MPSQKIETGHQDTVHDVAMDYYGKRLATASSDSTIKIIGVSNAASQHLATLSGHQGPVWQCGSSDGNISVFTARSDGGWDTSRIDQAHPVGVTSVSWAPSMAPGALVGSGLLDPVQKLASGGCDNTVKVWKLHNGVWKMDCFPALQMHTDWVRDVAWAPNLGLPKSTIASASQDGRVIIWTVAKEGDQWNGKVLKDFETPVWRASWSLTGNILAVADGKNNVTLWKEAVDGEWQQVTTVEP
;
A
#
# COMPACT_ATOMS: atom_id res chain seq x y z
N MET A 1 -1.55 -5.68 -27.39
CA MET A 1 -2.23 -6.87 -26.83
C MET A 1 -3.71 -6.53 -26.73
N PRO A 2 -4.65 -7.41 -27.12
CA PRO A 2 -6.06 -7.13 -26.97
C PRO A 2 -6.42 -7.04 -25.48
N SER A 3 -7.23 -6.05 -25.11
CA SER A 3 -7.72 -5.89 -23.74
C SER A 3 -8.62 -7.06 -23.35
N GLN A 4 -8.21 -7.86 -22.37
CA GLN A 4 -9.02 -8.94 -21.83
C GLN A 4 -9.93 -8.39 -20.73
N LYS A 5 -11.25 -8.45 -20.92
CA LYS A 5 -12.24 -8.08 -19.91
C LYS A 5 -12.41 -9.26 -18.93
N ILE A 6 -12.18 -9.02 -17.65
CA ILE A 6 -12.34 -10.01 -16.58
C ILE A 6 -13.60 -9.64 -15.79
N GLU A 7 -14.57 -10.54 -15.72
CA GLU A 7 -15.74 -10.37 -14.85
C GLU A 7 -15.37 -10.79 -13.43
N THR A 8 -15.47 -9.84 -12.49
CA THR A 8 -15.04 -10.05 -11.10
C THR A 8 -16.08 -10.80 -10.26
N GLY A 9 -17.34 -10.84 -10.71
CA GLY A 9 -18.43 -11.51 -10.01
C GLY A 9 -18.83 -10.85 -8.68
N HIS A 10 -18.46 -9.58 -8.48
CA HIS A 10 -18.90 -8.78 -7.34
C HIS A 10 -20.34 -8.29 -7.52
N GLN A 11 -21.08 -8.20 -6.42
CA GLN A 11 -22.47 -7.72 -6.41
C GLN A 11 -22.56 -6.18 -6.31
N ASP A 12 -21.45 -5.54 -5.99
CA ASP A 12 -21.35 -4.09 -5.80
C ASP A 12 -20.03 -3.56 -6.39
N THR A 13 -19.83 -2.26 -6.31
CA THR A 13 -18.70 -1.51 -6.87
C THR A 13 -17.37 -2.07 -6.39
N VAL A 14 -16.43 -2.24 -7.32
CA VAL A 14 -15.05 -2.65 -7.03
C VAL A 14 -14.24 -1.38 -6.78
N HIS A 15 -13.60 -1.31 -5.61
CA HIS A 15 -12.82 -0.15 -5.20
C HIS A 15 -11.34 -0.27 -5.55
N ASP A 16 -10.81 -1.49 -5.52
CA ASP A 16 -9.41 -1.74 -5.79
C ASP A 16 -9.14 -3.10 -6.40
N VAL A 17 -8.04 -3.19 -7.14
CA VAL A 17 -7.59 -4.37 -7.85
C VAL A 17 -6.07 -4.44 -7.75
N ALA A 18 -5.55 -5.54 -7.19
CA ALA A 18 -4.12 -5.81 -7.09
C ALA A 18 -3.76 -7.12 -7.79
N MET A 19 -2.64 -7.15 -8.50
CA MET A 19 -2.16 -8.35 -9.19
C MET A 19 -0.92 -8.91 -8.49
N ASP A 20 -0.74 -10.23 -8.52
CA ASP A 20 0.48 -10.91 -8.11
C ASP A 20 1.67 -10.45 -8.99
N TYR A 21 2.87 -10.44 -8.42
CA TYR A 21 4.15 -10.21 -9.09
C TYR A 21 4.29 -11.00 -10.41
N TYR A 22 3.80 -12.24 -10.44
CA TYR A 22 3.87 -13.09 -11.63
C TYR A 22 2.72 -12.87 -12.62
N GLY A 23 1.77 -11.97 -12.34
CA GLY A 23 0.61 -11.71 -13.18
C GLY A 23 -0.42 -12.84 -13.22
N LYS A 24 -0.27 -13.87 -12.39
CA LYS A 24 -1.09 -15.10 -12.42
C LYS A 24 -2.32 -15.03 -11.52
N ARG A 25 -2.37 -14.07 -10.60
CA ARG A 25 -3.47 -13.92 -9.65
C ARG A 25 -3.86 -12.46 -9.54
N LEU A 26 -5.15 -12.21 -9.45
CA LEU A 26 -5.76 -10.91 -9.29
C LEU A 26 -6.59 -10.95 -8.00
N ALA A 27 -6.40 -9.97 -7.12
CA ALA A 27 -7.23 -9.73 -5.95
C ALA A 27 -8.12 -8.53 -6.24
N THR A 28 -9.43 -8.67 -6.03
CA THR A 28 -10.41 -7.60 -6.20
C THR A 28 -11.13 -7.34 -4.89
N ALA A 29 -11.24 -6.08 -4.51
CA ALA A 29 -11.90 -5.61 -3.30
C ALA A 29 -13.17 -4.84 -3.65
N SER A 30 -14.28 -5.14 -2.98
CA SER A 30 -15.59 -4.56 -3.29
C SER A 30 -16.34 -4.08 -2.05
N SER A 31 -17.33 -3.21 -2.28
CA SER A 31 -18.34 -2.82 -1.29
C SER A 31 -19.14 -4.00 -0.73
N ASP A 32 -19.17 -5.14 -1.41
CA ASP A 32 -19.87 -6.36 -0.95
C ASP A 32 -19.21 -7.06 0.26
N SER A 33 -18.25 -6.38 0.91
CA SER A 33 -17.42 -6.82 2.03
C SER A 33 -16.60 -8.09 1.78
N THR A 34 -16.43 -8.47 0.51
CA THR A 34 -15.61 -9.60 0.11
C THR A 34 -14.38 -9.18 -0.69
N ILE A 35 -13.31 -9.96 -0.53
CA ILE A 35 -12.15 -9.93 -1.42
C ILE A 35 -12.19 -11.20 -2.25
N LYS A 36 -12.18 -11.08 -3.57
CA LYS A 36 -12.14 -12.23 -4.48
C LYS A 36 -10.74 -12.37 -5.06
N ILE A 37 -10.22 -13.59 -5.03
CA ILE A 37 -8.96 -13.95 -5.68
C ILE A 37 -9.27 -14.72 -6.95
N ILE A 38 -8.80 -14.21 -8.08
CA ILE A 38 -9.04 -14.73 -9.41
C ILE A 38 -7.69 -15.17 -9.99
N GLY A 39 -7.56 -16.42 -10.38
CA GLY A 39 -6.44 -16.91 -11.17
C GLY A 39 -6.59 -16.43 -12.60
N VAL A 40 -5.57 -15.73 -13.11
CA VAL A 40 -5.51 -15.23 -14.47
C VAL A 40 -4.53 -16.10 -15.25
N SER A 41 -5.02 -16.75 -16.30
CA SER A 41 -4.22 -17.47 -17.30
C SER A 41 -4.48 -16.87 -18.68
N ASN A 42 -3.55 -17.07 -19.62
CA ASN A 42 -3.59 -16.50 -20.97
C ASN A 42 -4.90 -16.75 -21.75
N ALA A 43 -5.74 -17.70 -21.33
CA ALA A 43 -6.99 -18.05 -21.99
C ALA A 43 -8.24 -18.01 -21.08
N ALA A 44 -8.11 -17.90 -19.76
CA ALA A 44 -9.25 -18.00 -18.85
C ALA A 44 -8.98 -17.33 -17.49
N SER A 45 -10.05 -16.80 -16.89
CA SER A 45 -10.09 -16.37 -15.48
C SER A 45 -10.84 -17.40 -14.65
N GLN A 46 -10.24 -17.86 -13.55
CA GLN A 46 -10.90 -18.80 -12.63
C GLN A 46 -10.97 -18.18 -11.23
N HIS A 47 -12.16 -18.18 -10.63
CA HIS A 47 -12.32 -17.76 -9.24
C HIS A 47 -11.69 -18.79 -8.30
N LEU A 48 -10.67 -18.39 -7.53
CA LEU A 48 -9.91 -19.26 -6.64
C LEU A 48 -10.48 -19.25 -5.22
N ALA A 49 -10.78 -18.06 -4.69
CA ALA A 49 -11.26 -17.91 -3.32
C ALA A 49 -12.11 -16.64 -3.17
N THR A 50 -13.16 -16.72 -2.35
CA THR A 50 -13.83 -15.55 -1.79
C THR A 50 -13.44 -15.47 -0.32
N LEU A 51 -12.77 -14.40 0.05
CA LEU A 51 -12.40 -14.09 1.42
C LEU A 51 -13.52 -13.21 2.01
N SER A 52 -14.18 -13.73 3.02
CA SER A 52 -15.26 -13.06 3.76
C SER A 52 -14.88 -12.97 5.24
N GLY A 53 -15.12 -11.82 5.86
CA GLY A 53 -14.79 -11.59 7.27
C GLY A 53 -14.83 -10.12 7.67
N HIS A 54 -14.76 -9.21 6.69
CA HIS A 54 -14.89 -7.78 6.88
C HIS A 54 -16.35 -7.40 7.17
N GLN A 55 -16.56 -6.53 8.17
CA GLN A 55 -17.89 -6.05 8.56
C GLN A 55 -18.29 -4.75 7.85
N GLY A 56 -17.50 -4.30 6.86
CA GLY A 56 -17.76 -3.08 6.10
C GLY A 56 -17.15 -3.13 4.69
N PRO A 57 -17.33 -2.05 3.89
CA PRO A 57 -16.78 -1.95 2.54
C PRO A 57 -15.26 -2.08 2.53
N VAL A 58 -14.72 -2.80 1.55
CA VAL A 58 -13.28 -3.00 1.37
C VAL A 58 -12.78 -2.04 0.28
N TRP A 59 -12.06 -1.00 0.68
CA TRP A 59 -11.62 0.10 -0.21
C TRP A 59 -10.30 -0.22 -0.92
N GLN A 60 -9.41 -0.91 -0.23
CA GLN A 60 -8.15 -1.51 -0.65
C GLN A 60 -7.93 -2.71 0.30
N CYS A 61 -6.81 -3.42 0.34
CA CYS A 61 -6.63 -4.53 1.29
C CYS A 61 -6.68 -4.15 2.81
N GLY A 62 -7.22 -2.97 3.17
CA GLY A 62 -7.69 -2.56 4.50
C GLY A 62 -9.21 -2.42 4.57
N SER A 63 -9.77 -2.73 5.74
CA SER A 63 -11.22 -2.76 5.99
C SER A 63 -11.67 -1.53 6.80
N SER A 64 -12.87 -1.04 6.49
CA SER A 64 -13.48 0.12 7.16
C SER A 64 -13.84 -0.14 8.62
N ASP A 65 -13.69 -1.37 9.13
CA ASP A 65 -13.88 -1.72 10.55
C ASP A 65 -12.72 -1.28 11.45
N GLY A 66 -11.71 -0.61 10.89
CA GLY A 66 -10.53 -0.15 11.62
C GLY A 66 -9.49 -1.23 11.85
N ASN A 67 -9.73 -2.44 11.33
CA ASN A 67 -8.84 -3.58 11.48
C ASN A 67 -8.21 -3.93 10.14
N ILE A 68 -6.99 -4.46 10.20
CA ILE A 68 -6.28 -4.94 9.03
C ILE A 68 -6.25 -6.46 9.11
N SER A 69 -6.79 -7.16 8.11
CA SER A 69 -6.69 -8.61 8.03
C SER A 69 -5.69 -8.99 6.95
N VAL A 70 -4.68 -9.76 7.34
CA VAL A 70 -3.64 -10.31 6.47
C VAL A 70 -3.99 -11.75 6.19
N PHE A 71 -4.18 -12.07 4.91
CA PHE A 71 -4.43 -13.43 4.44
C PHE A 71 -3.15 -14.02 3.86
N THR A 72 -2.71 -15.15 4.40
CA THR A 72 -1.52 -15.87 3.94
C THR A 72 -1.95 -17.16 3.26
N ALA A 73 -1.59 -17.33 1.98
CA ALA A 73 -1.87 -18.56 1.26
C ALA A 73 -0.96 -19.69 1.78
N ARG A 74 -1.56 -20.80 2.20
CA ARG A 74 -0.86 -22.02 2.57
C ARG A 74 -0.58 -22.88 1.34
N SER A 75 0.42 -23.75 1.43
CA SER A 75 0.80 -24.69 0.36
C SER A 75 -0.26 -25.75 0.07
N ASP A 76 -1.19 -25.99 0.99
CA ASP A 76 -2.34 -26.88 0.85
C ASP A 76 -3.53 -26.26 0.09
N GLY A 77 -3.42 -24.99 -0.31
CA GLY A 77 -4.50 -24.23 -0.95
C GLY A 77 -5.46 -23.56 0.03
N GLY A 78 -5.26 -23.74 1.34
CA GLY A 78 -5.95 -23.02 2.40
C GLY A 78 -5.42 -21.59 2.59
N TRP A 79 -6.14 -20.81 3.38
CA TRP A 79 -5.76 -19.44 3.74
C TRP A 79 -5.68 -19.29 5.25
N ASP A 80 -4.53 -18.85 5.75
CA ASP A 80 -4.38 -18.35 7.11
C ASP A 80 -4.85 -16.92 7.19
N THR A 81 -5.51 -16.56 8.29
CA THR A 81 -5.92 -15.18 8.56
C THR A 81 -5.24 -14.70 9.82
N SER A 82 -4.52 -13.59 9.73
CA SER A 82 -3.98 -12.83 10.87
C SER A 82 -4.65 -11.46 10.90
N ARG A 83 -5.04 -10.98 12.09
CA ARG A 83 -5.70 -9.67 12.22
C ARG A 83 -4.88 -8.72 13.08
N ILE A 84 -4.83 -7.46 12.67
CA ILE A 84 -4.37 -6.33 13.45
C ILE A 84 -5.63 -5.61 13.95
N ASP A 85 -5.98 -5.84 15.21
CA ASP A 85 -7.11 -5.19 15.85
C ASP A 85 -6.79 -3.73 16.19
N GLN A 86 -7.76 -2.84 15.97
CA GLN A 86 -7.68 -1.39 16.20
C GLN A 86 -6.46 -0.72 15.55
N ALA A 87 -6.18 -1.05 14.30
CA ALA A 87 -5.15 -0.37 13.54
C ALA A 87 -5.45 1.13 13.40
N HIS A 88 -6.70 1.48 13.05
CA HIS A 88 -7.18 2.86 12.99
C HIS A 88 -8.62 2.94 13.57
N PRO A 89 -8.89 3.76 14.60
CA PRO A 89 -10.20 3.78 15.26
C PRO A 89 -11.38 4.17 14.34
N VAL A 90 -11.10 4.94 13.29
CA VAL A 90 -12.10 5.50 12.36
C VAL A 90 -12.25 4.64 11.09
N GLY A 91 -11.26 3.82 10.77
CA GLY A 91 -11.22 3.03 9.54
C GLY A 91 -9.87 3.11 8.83
N VAL A 92 -9.53 2.04 8.12
CA VAL A 92 -8.33 1.94 7.29
C VAL A 92 -8.72 2.19 5.85
N THR A 93 -8.02 3.11 5.19
CA THR A 93 -8.32 3.51 3.80
C THR A 93 -7.41 2.81 2.80
N SER A 94 -6.14 2.63 3.17
CA SER A 94 -5.12 2.05 2.30
C SER A 94 -4.08 1.30 3.14
N VAL A 95 -3.52 0.25 2.55
CA VAL A 95 -2.38 -0.48 3.12
C VAL A 95 -1.39 -0.81 2.01
N SER A 96 -0.10 -0.75 2.33
CA SER A 96 0.98 -1.12 1.41
C SER A 96 2.01 -1.99 2.11
N TRP A 97 2.36 -3.08 1.46
CA TRP A 97 3.42 -3.97 1.91
C TRP A 97 4.78 -3.35 1.69
N ALA A 98 5.66 -3.51 2.69
CA ALA A 98 7.08 -3.28 2.50
C ALA A 98 7.69 -4.42 1.69
N PRO A 99 8.84 -4.20 1.02
CA PRO A 99 9.60 -5.27 0.41
C PRO A 99 9.89 -6.40 1.40
N SER A 100 9.84 -7.65 0.94
CA SER A 100 10.07 -8.85 1.76
C SER A 100 11.53 -9.00 2.24
N MET A 101 12.42 -8.14 1.76
CA MET A 101 13.84 -8.12 2.10
C MET A 101 14.12 -6.89 2.96
N ALA A 102 14.98 -7.04 3.96
CA ALA A 102 15.47 -5.90 4.73
C ALA A 102 16.16 -4.87 3.81
N PRO A 103 16.02 -3.56 4.09
CA PRO A 103 16.71 -2.52 3.32
C PRO A 103 18.22 -2.80 3.28
N GLY A 104 18.80 -2.83 2.08
CA GLY A 104 20.24 -3.14 1.90
C GLY A 104 20.61 -4.63 1.93
N ALA A 105 19.65 -5.55 1.87
CA ALA A 105 19.91 -7.00 1.82
C ALA A 105 20.74 -7.44 0.59
N LEU A 106 20.82 -6.63 -0.47
CA LEU A 106 21.73 -6.88 -1.60
C LEU A 106 23.21 -6.58 -1.28
N VAL A 107 23.49 -5.88 -0.18
CA VAL A 107 24.83 -5.40 0.20
C VAL A 107 25.36 -6.09 1.47
N GLY A 108 24.50 -6.70 2.29
CA GLY A 108 24.87 -7.34 3.56
C GLY A 108 24.94 -8.88 3.49
N SER A 109 25.93 -9.48 4.16
CA SER A 109 26.10 -10.94 4.27
C SER A 109 25.25 -11.60 5.37
N GLY A 110 24.13 -10.98 5.75
CA GLY A 110 23.27 -11.43 6.86
C GLY A 110 22.21 -12.43 6.42
N LEU A 111 21.71 -13.24 7.36
CA LEU A 111 20.56 -14.13 7.16
C LEU A 111 19.37 -13.32 6.60
N LEU A 112 18.79 -13.84 5.52
CA LEU A 112 17.62 -13.28 4.84
C LEU A 112 16.34 -13.61 5.63
N ASP A 113 16.24 -13.13 6.86
CA ASP A 113 14.98 -13.26 7.59
C ASP A 113 13.94 -12.35 6.92
N PRO A 114 12.83 -12.90 6.40
CA PRO A 114 11.80 -12.09 5.76
C PRO A 114 11.15 -11.19 6.81
N VAL A 115 11.45 -9.89 6.73
CA VAL A 115 10.80 -8.91 7.60
C VAL A 115 9.47 -8.53 6.96
N GLN A 116 8.38 -9.03 7.54
CA GLN A 116 7.04 -8.62 7.11
C GLN A 116 6.70 -7.28 7.77
N LYS A 117 6.65 -6.24 6.94
CA LYS A 117 6.24 -4.89 7.31
C LYS A 117 5.09 -4.43 6.44
N LEU A 118 4.19 -3.65 7.03
CA LEU A 118 3.01 -3.11 6.39
C LEU A 118 2.85 -1.65 6.80
N ALA A 119 2.64 -0.75 5.86
CA ALA A 119 2.15 0.59 6.16
C ALA A 119 0.63 0.65 5.97
N SER A 120 -0.05 1.39 6.82
CA SER A 120 -1.48 1.66 6.75
C SER A 120 -1.77 3.15 6.85
N GLY A 121 -2.69 3.62 6.03
CA GLY A 121 -3.31 4.94 6.14
C GLY A 121 -4.72 4.80 6.68
N GLY A 122 -5.13 5.75 7.53
CA GLY A 122 -6.45 5.75 8.13
C GLY A 122 -7.22 7.05 7.94
N CYS A 123 -8.52 6.97 8.21
CA CYS A 123 -9.41 8.13 8.37
C CYS A 123 -9.14 8.91 9.67
N ASP A 124 -8.18 8.47 10.48
CA ASP A 124 -7.71 9.18 11.68
C ASP A 124 -6.56 10.17 11.38
N ASN A 125 -6.29 10.42 10.09
CA ASN A 125 -5.26 11.32 9.58
C ASN A 125 -3.83 10.85 9.91
N THR A 126 -3.67 9.58 10.30
CA THR A 126 -2.36 9.01 10.63
C THR A 126 -1.93 7.97 9.62
N VAL A 127 -0.62 7.86 9.45
CA VAL A 127 0.01 6.71 8.81
C VAL A 127 0.70 5.89 9.91
N LYS A 128 0.47 4.58 9.89
CA LYS A 128 1.07 3.64 10.84
C LYS A 128 1.86 2.58 10.10
N VAL A 129 2.95 2.13 10.70
CA VAL A 129 3.78 1.05 10.20
C VAL A 129 3.71 -0.09 11.20
N TRP A 130 3.41 -1.27 10.68
CA TRP A 130 3.27 -2.52 11.41
C TRP A 130 4.41 -3.44 11.02
N LYS A 131 5.00 -4.12 12.00
CA LYS A 131 6.01 -5.16 11.82
C LYS A 131 5.48 -6.44 12.44
N LEU A 132 5.55 -7.54 11.70
CA LEU A 132 5.23 -8.86 12.24
C LEU A 132 6.42 -9.37 13.05
N HIS A 133 6.20 -9.63 14.34
CA HIS A 133 7.19 -10.23 15.21
C HIS A 133 6.60 -11.47 15.89
N ASN A 134 7.18 -12.65 15.63
CA ASN A 134 6.74 -13.93 16.18
C ASN A 134 5.24 -14.21 15.97
N GLY A 135 4.71 -13.88 14.78
CA GLY A 135 3.30 -14.08 14.44
C GLY A 135 2.35 -13.02 15.01
N VAL A 136 2.84 -12.04 15.77
CA VAL A 136 2.05 -10.93 16.30
C VAL A 136 2.45 -9.62 15.62
N TRP A 137 1.47 -8.92 15.09
CA TRP A 137 1.67 -7.59 14.51
C TRP A 137 1.87 -6.55 15.61
N LYS A 138 2.98 -5.81 15.56
CA LYS A 138 3.27 -4.69 16.46
C LYS A 138 3.50 -3.43 15.66
N MET A 139 3.09 -2.30 16.21
CA MET A 139 3.38 -1.00 15.62
C MET A 139 4.88 -0.70 15.78
N ASP A 140 5.58 -0.49 14.66
CA ASP A 140 7.03 -0.23 14.59
C ASP A 140 7.32 1.28 14.59
N CYS A 141 6.34 2.12 14.24
CA CYS A 141 6.47 3.58 14.31
C CYS A 141 5.93 4.11 15.65
N PHE A 142 6.83 4.62 16.50
CA PHE A 142 6.44 5.39 17.68
C PHE A 142 7.16 6.74 17.67
N PRO A 143 6.46 7.88 17.58
CA PRO A 143 5.00 8.07 17.49
C PRO A 143 4.39 7.72 16.12
N ALA A 144 3.05 7.66 16.04
CA ALA A 144 2.34 7.53 14.77
C ALA A 144 2.66 8.72 13.84
N LEU A 145 2.70 8.47 12.53
CA LEU A 145 3.09 9.47 11.55
C LEU A 145 1.92 10.43 11.32
N GLN A 146 1.90 11.49 12.12
CA GLN A 146 0.80 12.46 12.16
C GLN A 146 1.28 13.81 11.63
N MET A 147 1.23 13.96 10.31
CA MET A 147 1.45 15.25 9.64
C MET A 147 0.28 15.67 8.75
N HIS A 148 -0.64 14.75 8.46
CA HIS A 148 -1.84 15.04 7.67
C HIS A 148 -2.91 15.69 8.53
N THR A 149 -3.65 16.60 7.90
CA THR A 149 -4.75 17.34 8.56
C THR A 149 -6.12 16.77 8.23
N ASP A 150 -6.19 15.87 7.24
CA ASP A 150 -7.40 15.19 6.78
C ASP A 150 -7.11 13.71 6.47
N TRP A 151 -8.11 12.98 5.99
CA TRP A 151 -8.04 11.54 5.74
C TRP A 151 -6.91 11.19 4.78
N VAL A 152 -6.07 10.25 5.19
CA VAL A 152 -5.09 9.64 4.31
C VAL A 152 -5.86 8.79 3.31
N ARG A 153 -5.73 9.06 2.02
CA ARG A 153 -6.43 8.34 0.95
C ARG A 153 -5.62 7.15 0.44
N ASP A 154 -4.31 7.31 0.37
CA ASP A 154 -3.43 6.24 -0.12
C ASP A 154 -2.08 6.26 0.59
N VAL A 155 -1.48 5.08 0.73
CA VAL A 155 -0.14 4.89 1.28
C VAL A 155 0.60 3.90 0.40
N ALA A 156 1.81 4.24 -0.02
CA ALA A 156 2.63 3.39 -0.88
C ALA A 156 4.06 3.30 -0.34
N TRP A 157 4.53 2.08 -0.15
CA TRP A 157 5.90 1.80 0.27
C TRP A 157 6.82 1.68 -0.95
N ALA A 158 7.95 2.38 -0.94
CA ALA A 158 8.91 2.35 -2.04
C ALA A 158 9.72 1.04 -2.01
N PRO A 159 9.82 0.30 -3.13
CA PRO A 159 10.66 -0.89 -3.23
C PRO A 159 12.15 -0.53 -3.34
N ASN A 160 12.74 -0.08 -2.23
CA ASN A 160 14.16 0.28 -2.17
C ASN A 160 15.01 -0.96 -1.86
N LEU A 161 15.37 -1.73 -2.88
CA LEU A 161 16.24 -2.91 -2.70
C LEU A 161 17.72 -2.53 -2.49
N GLY A 162 18.16 -1.38 -3.02
CA GLY A 162 19.58 -0.98 -3.04
C GLY A 162 20.01 0.01 -1.96
N LEU A 163 19.10 0.85 -1.47
CA LEU A 163 19.41 1.85 -0.44
C LEU A 163 19.05 1.31 0.94
N PRO A 164 19.87 1.54 1.98
CA PRO A 164 19.52 1.22 3.36
C PRO A 164 18.43 2.16 3.92
N LYS A 165 17.68 2.88 3.08
CA LYS A 165 16.65 3.84 3.46
C LYS A 165 15.28 3.31 3.03
N SER A 166 14.37 3.15 3.99
CA SER A 166 12.97 2.88 3.67
C SER A 166 12.23 4.20 3.42
N THR A 167 11.41 4.21 2.39
CA THR A 167 10.64 5.40 1.99
C THR A 167 9.18 5.00 1.80
N ILE A 168 8.26 5.82 2.31
CA ILE A 168 6.82 5.68 2.15
C ILE A 168 6.28 7.00 1.60
N ALA A 169 5.37 6.94 0.63
CA ALA A 169 4.57 8.08 0.23
C ALA A 169 3.17 7.94 0.83
N SER A 170 2.64 9.01 1.39
CA SER A 170 1.24 9.10 1.79
C SER A 170 0.55 10.24 1.06
N ALA A 171 -0.60 9.94 0.50
CA ALA A 171 -1.49 10.88 -0.17
C ALA A 171 -2.71 11.12 0.71
N SER A 172 -3.09 12.38 0.88
CA SER A 172 -4.21 12.77 1.74
C SER A 172 -5.20 13.66 1.00
N GLN A 173 -6.41 13.68 1.53
CA GLN A 173 -7.47 14.56 1.09
C GLN A 173 -7.19 16.04 1.37
N ASP A 174 -6.27 16.34 2.29
CA ASP A 174 -5.77 17.71 2.55
C ASP A 174 -5.01 18.31 1.36
N GLY A 175 -4.74 17.52 0.31
CA GLY A 175 -4.04 17.92 -0.90
C GLY A 175 -2.52 17.84 -0.79
N ARG A 176 -1.99 17.33 0.32
CA ARG A 176 -0.56 17.14 0.54
C ARG A 176 -0.16 15.71 0.28
N VAL A 177 0.97 15.57 -0.40
CA VAL A 177 1.71 14.30 -0.43
C VAL A 177 2.90 14.44 0.51
N ILE A 178 3.05 13.48 1.42
CA ILE A 178 4.14 13.45 2.38
C ILE A 178 5.02 12.24 2.09
N ILE A 179 6.32 12.46 2.03
CA ILE A 179 7.32 11.42 1.88
C ILE A 179 7.94 11.17 3.25
N TRP A 180 7.71 9.98 3.77
CA TRP A 180 8.27 9.50 5.02
C TRP A 180 9.54 8.72 4.72
N THR A 181 10.61 9.07 5.40
CA THR A 181 11.91 8.44 5.20
C THR A 181 12.46 7.97 6.53
N VAL A 182 13.09 6.79 6.52
CA VAL A 182 13.79 6.25 7.69
C VAL A 182 15.10 5.62 7.23
N ALA A 183 16.20 5.99 7.89
CA ALA A 183 17.55 5.60 7.49
C ALA A 183 17.99 4.25 8.06
N LYS A 184 17.45 3.81 9.19
CA LYS A 184 17.69 2.49 9.78
C LYS A 184 16.45 1.98 10.50
N GLU A 185 16.30 0.66 10.61
CA GLU A 185 15.22 0.08 11.42
C GLU A 185 15.38 0.52 12.89
N GLY A 186 14.32 1.13 13.43
CA GLY A 186 14.28 1.66 14.80
C GLY A 186 14.54 3.17 14.92
N ASP A 187 14.95 3.84 13.84
CA ASP A 187 15.02 5.30 13.82
C ASP A 187 13.62 5.93 13.69
N GLN A 188 13.48 7.19 14.11
CA GLN A 188 12.26 7.96 13.89
C GLN A 188 12.07 8.23 12.39
N TRP A 189 10.83 8.09 11.95
CA TRP A 189 10.42 8.46 10.60
C TRP A 189 10.41 9.99 10.45
N ASN A 190 11.09 10.48 9.42
CA ASN A 190 11.08 11.88 9.06
C ASN A 190 10.14 12.11 7.87
N GLY A 191 9.11 12.92 8.07
CA GLY A 191 8.15 13.29 7.04
C GLY A 191 8.50 14.62 6.38
N LYS A 192 8.62 14.61 5.05
CA LYS A 192 8.82 15.81 4.23
C LYS A 192 7.62 16.02 3.33
N VAL A 193 7.04 17.21 3.35
CA VAL A 193 5.96 17.57 2.42
C VAL A 193 6.57 17.70 1.02
N LEU A 194 6.06 16.91 0.08
CA LEU A 194 6.48 16.89 -1.32
C LEU A 194 6.01 18.18 -2.02
N LYS A 195 4.70 18.37 -2.01
CA LYS A 195 3.98 19.49 -2.61
C LYS A 195 2.57 19.54 -2.03
N ASP A 196 2.03 20.75 -1.96
CA ASP A 196 0.62 21.00 -1.75
C ASP A 196 -0.04 21.17 -3.12
N PHE A 197 -0.96 20.27 -3.46
CA PHE A 197 -1.69 20.26 -4.73
C PHE A 197 -2.99 21.08 -4.65
N GLU A 198 -3.34 21.62 -3.48
CA GLU A 198 -4.60 22.35 -3.19
C GLU A 198 -5.88 21.59 -3.60
N THR A 199 -5.74 20.31 -3.91
CA THR A 199 -6.81 19.43 -4.38
C THR A 199 -6.56 18.04 -3.82
N PRO A 200 -7.63 17.27 -3.53
CA PRO A 200 -7.49 15.97 -2.91
C PRO A 200 -6.62 15.06 -3.77
N VAL A 201 -5.66 14.39 -3.14
CA VAL A 201 -4.81 13.42 -3.82
C VAL A 201 -5.38 12.03 -3.55
N TRP A 202 -5.67 11.30 -4.63
CA TRP A 202 -6.39 10.02 -4.52
C TRP A 202 -5.46 8.82 -4.45
N ARG A 203 -4.37 8.83 -5.22
CA ARG A 203 -3.46 7.69 -5.35
C ARG A 203 -2.00 8.11 -5.40
N ALA A 204 -1.16 7.29 -4.79
CA ALA A 204 0.29 7.41 -4.84
C ALA A 204 0.87 6.04 -5.20
N SER A 205 1.70 5.94 -6.23
CA SER A 205 2.30 4.67 -6.65
C SER A 205 3.76 4.82 -6.97
N TRP A 206 4.58 3.95 -6.40
CA TRP A 206 6.00 3.87 -6.71
C TRP A 206 6.25 3.05 -7.98
N SER A 207 7.30 3.43 -8.70
CA SER A 207 7.92 2.57 -9.71
C SER A 207 8.54 1.33 -9.05
N LEU A 208 8.64 0.23 -9.79
CA LEU A 208 9.29 -1.01 -9.34
C LEU A 208 10.73 -0.82 -8.85
N THR A 209 11.41 0.23 -9.31
CA THR A 209 12.77 0.56 -8.87
C THR A 209 12.82 1.47 -7.64
N GLY A 210 11.68 1.99 -7.17
CA GLY A 210 11.59 2.90 -6.02
C GLY A 210 12.00 4.36 -6.32
N ASN A 211 12.39 4.67 -7.56
CA ASN A 211 12.98 5.97 -7.90
C ASN A 211 11.97 7.03 -8.37
N ILE A 212 10.80 6.61 -8.84
CA ILE A 212 9.76 7.50 -9.39
C ILE A 212 8.48 7.27 -8.62
N LEU A 213 7.82 8.35 -8.22
CA LEU A 213 6.51 8.36 -7.61
C LEU A 213 5.50 8.95 -8.58
N ALA A 214 4.43 8.22 -8.86
CA ALA A 214 3.25 8.72 -9.57
C ALA A 214 2.20 9.16 -8.55
N VAL A 215 1.67 10.37 -8.73
CA VAL A 215 0.64 10.97 -7.87
C VAL A 215 -0.55 11.34 -8.74
N ALA A 216 -1.74 10.85 -8.38
CA ALA A 216 -2.99 11.18 -9.05
C ALA A 216 -3.77 12.23 -8.24
N ASP A 217 -3.99 13.40 -8.85
CA ASP A 217 -4.72 14.51 -8.24
C ASP A 217 -6.23 14.45 -8.52
N GLY A 218 -7.00 15.27 -7.80
CA GLY A 218 -8.44 15.41 -8.01
C GLY A 218 -8.83 16.21 -9.25
N LYS A 219 -7.86 16.75 -10.00
CA LYS A 219 -8.08 17.45 -11.28
C LYS A 219 -7.92 16.51 -12.48
N ASN A 220 -7.85 15.20 -12.25
CA ASN A 220 -7.63 14.14 -13.23
C ASN A 220 -6.23 14.17 -13.88
N ASN A 221 -5.25 14.82 -13.25
CA ASN A 221 -3.87 14.80 -13.72
C ASN A 221 -3.05 13.77 -12.95
N VAL A 222 -2.09 13.18 -13.65
CA VAL A 222 -1.08 12.32 -13.02
C VAL A 222 0.26 13.03 -13.10
N THR A 223 0.85 13.33 -11.94
CA THR A 223 2.18 13.94 -11.85
C THR A 223 3.22 12.89 -11.47
N LEU A 224 4.35 12.92 -12.15
CA LEU A 224 5.51 12.07 -11.87
C LEU A 224 6.56 12.86 -11.11
N TRP A 225 7.09 12.26 -10.06
CA TRP A 225 8.04 12.86 -9.14
C TRP A 225 9.28 12.00 -9.01
N LYS A 226 10.45 12.63 -8.91
CA LYS A 226 11.73 11.96 -8.70
C LYS A 226 12.54 12.69 -7.63
N GLU A 227 13.20 11.94 -6.76
CA GLU A 227 14.17 12.47 -5.80
C GLU A 227 15.45 12.86 -6.56
N ALA A 228 15.85 14.12 -6.46
CA ALA A 228 17.13 14.62 -6.95
C ALA A 228 18.25 14.30 -5.94
N VAL A 229 19.51 14.52 -6.35
CA VAL A 229 20.70 14.16 -5.56
C VAL A 229 20.79 14.95 -4.25
N ASP A 230 20.14 16.11 -4.20
CA ASP A 230 20.00 16.99 -3.03
C ASP A 230 18.91 16.52 -2.04
N GLY A 231 18.14 15.48 -2.37
CA GLY A 231 16.99 15.04 -1.58
C GLY A 231 15.74 15.92 -1.75
N GLU A 232 15.76 16.84 -2.72
CA GLU A 232 14.58 17.56 -3.17
C GLU A 232 13.80 16.74 -4.18
N TRP A 233 12.48 16.86 -4.13
CA TRP A 233 11.62 16.16 -5.07
C TRP A 233 11.23 17.08 -6.21
N GLN A 234 11.54 16.64 -7.43
CA GLN A 234 11.25 17.40 -8.63
C GLN A 234 10.14 16.73 -9.43
N GLN A 235 9.23 17.55 -9.94
CA GLN A 235 8.19 17.13 -10.87
C GLN A 235 8.85 16.88 -12.24
N VAL A 236 8.80 15.64 -12.71
CA VAL A 236 9.39 15.21 -13.98
C VAL A 236 8.44 15.48 -15.14
N THR A 237 7.18 15.10 -14.98
CA THR A 237 6.16 15.21 -16.03
C THR A 237 4.78 15.31 -15.40
N THR A 238 3.89 16.03 -16.08
CA THR A 238 2.45 15.94 -15.87
C THR A 238 1.86 15.20 -17.07
N VAL A 239 1.14 14.12 -16.81
CA VAL A 239 0.31 13.46 -17.82
C VAL A 239 -1.09 14.03 -17.65
N GLU A 240 -1.50 14.81 -18.64
CA GLU A 240 -2.88 15.23 -18.82
C GLU A 240 -3.65 14.10 -19.52
N PRO A 241 -4.95 13.94 -19.23
CA PRO A 241 -5.79 12.87 -19.78
C PRO A 241 -5.98 12.92 -21.30
#